data_AF-A0A2I0H276-F1
#
_entry.id   AF-A0A2I0H276-F1
#
_cell.length_a   1.000
_cell.length_b   1.000
_cell.length_c   1.000
_cell.angle_alpha   90.00
_cell.angle_beta   90.00
_cell.angle_gamma   90.00
#
_symmetry.space_group_name_H-M   'P 1'
#
loop_
_entity.id
_entity.type
_entity.pdbx_description
1 polymer ?
#
loop_
_entity_poly.entity_id
_entity_poly.type
_entity_poly.pdbx_seq_one_letter_code
_entity_poly.pdbx_strand_id
1 'polypeptide(L)'
;MSAAAAARISLLLGLAVLSALVGPSHSLDCVSQKFSNNRVFSNCSDLPKLDAHLHFTYNASNSSLSIAFTAAPADGGAWVSWAINPTLTGMVGSQALMALKLSDGSIVAKTYNISSYRSIVESKLSFDVWDLTAEASNGTMTIFASLK
;
A
#
# COMPACT_ATOMS: atom_id res chain seq x y z
N MET A 1 33.26 38.51 27.80
CA MET A 1 33.19 37.09 27.41
C MET A 1 33.69 36.94 25.98
N SER A 2 34.63 36.03 25.74
CA SER A 2 35.32 35.91 24.44
C SER A 2 34.38 35.48 23.32
N ALA A 3 34.44 36.14 22.16
CA ALA A 3 33.66 35.80 20.95
C ALA A 3 33.83 34.33 20.52
N ALA A 4 34.96 33.70 20.86
CA ALA A 4 35.22 32.30 20.59
C ALA A 4 34.32 31.35 21.39
N ALA A 5 33.87 31.73 22.59
CA ALA A 5 32.99 30.91 23.41
C ALA A 5 31.55 30.91 22.86
N ALA A 6 31.07 32.06 22.37
CA ALA A 6 29.77 32.18 21.73
C ALA A 6 29.68 31.35 20.44
N ALA A 7 30.73 31.38 19.61
CA ALA A 7 30.79 30.59 18.38
C ALA A 7 30.75 29.06 18.63
N ARG A 8 31.41 28.59 19.70
CA ARG A 8 31.37 27.17 20.10
C ARG A 8 29.97 26.74 20.56
N ILE A 9 29.25 27.58 21.30
CA ILE A 9 27.89 27.30 21.75
C ILE A 9 26.93 27.24 20.57
N SER A 10 27.01 28.19 19.63
CA SER A 10 26.19 28.18 18.41
C SER A 10 26.45 26.95 17.53
N LEU A 11 27.69 26.51 17.41
CA LEU A 11 28.04 25.30 16.65
C LEU A 11 27.47 24.03 17.32
N LEU A 12 27.55 23.93 18.65
CA LEU A 12 27.00 22.80 19.41
C LEU A 12 25.47 22.75 19.33
N LEU A 13 24.78 23.89 19.43
CA LEU A 13 23.32 23.95 19.23
C LEU A 13 22.93 23.58 17.79
N GLY A 14 23.67 24.06 16.79
CA GLY A 14 23.43 23.70 15.39
C GLY A 14 23.57 22.20 15.14
N LEU A 15 24.59 21.56 15.72
CA LEU A 15 24.82 20.12 15.60
C LEU A 15 23.73 19.30 16.31
N ALA A 16 23.24 19.77 17.47
CA ALA A 16 22.15 19.13 18.19
C ALA A 16 20.82 19.19 17.41
N VAL A 17 20.53 20.30 16.74
CA VAL A 17 19.35 20.45 15.89
C VAL A 17 19.42 19.55 14.66
N LEU A 18 20.58 19.44 13.99
CA LEU A 18 20.75 18.51 12.85
C LEU A 18 20.53 17.04 13.24
N SER A 19 20.96 16.65 14.44
CA SER A 19 20.77 15.29 14.97
C SER A 19 19.29 14.95 15.20
N ALA A 20 18.47 15.95 15.56
CA ALA A 20 17.04 15.77 15.83
C ALA A 20 16.18 15.66 14.55
N LEU A 21 16.72 16.03 13.39
CA LEU A 21 16.05 15.88 12.08
C LEU A 21 16.14 14.45 11.52
N VAL A 22 17.02 13.61 12.07
CA VAL A 22 17.15 12.19 11.69
C VAL A 22 16.22 11.36 12.58
N GLY A 23 14.91 11.45 12.32
CA GLY A 23 13.94 10.52 12.90
C GLY A 23 14.11 9.12 12.29
N PRO A 24 13.81 8.03 13.03
CA PRO A 24 13.78 6.70 12.44
C PRO A 24 12.74 6.67 11.32
N SER A 25 13.17 6.49 10.08
CA SER A 25 12.29 6.07 9.00
C SER A 25 11.93 4.61 9.25
N HIS A 26 10.74 4.35 9.76
CA HIS A 26 10.19 3.00 9.82
C HIS A 26 9.79 2.58 8.41
N SER A 27 10.75 2.07 7.63
CA SER A 27 10.40 1.24 6.47
C SER A 27 9.93 -0.10 7.04
N LEU A 28 8.65 -0.40 6.90
CA LEU A 28 8.09 -1.69 7.29
C LEU A 28 8.51 -2.69 6.22
N ASP A 29 9.68 -3.30 6.40
CA ASP A 29 10.11 -4.40 5.54
C ASP A 29 9.01 -5.45 5.48
N CYS A 30 8.78 -5.98 4.28
CA CYS A 30 7.83 -7.03 3.95
C CYS A 30 7.65 -8.12 5.03
N VAL A 31 8.72 -8.53 5.71
CA VAL A 31 8.74 -9.60 6.73
C VAL A 31 8.03 -9.20 8.04
N SER A 32 7.91 -7.90 8.34
CA SER A 32 7.47 -7.40 9.65
C SER A 32 5.97 -7.10 9.76
N GLN A 33 5.26 -7.02 8.63
CA GLN A 33 3.86 -6.63 8.60
C GLN A 33 2.96 -7.71 9.18
N LYS A 34 2.04 -7.30 10.05
CA LYS A 34 0.99 -8.15 10.63
C LYS A 34 -0.36 -7.66 10.17
N PHE A 35 -1.22 -8.60 9.79
CA PHE A 35 -2.54 -8.31 9.28
C PHE A 35 -3.62 -8.64 10.29
N SER A 36 -4.77 -7.98 10.15
CA SER A 36 -5.96 -8.32 10.92
C SER A 36 -6.38 -9.78 10.72
N ASN A 37 -7.15 -10.30 11.67
CA ASN A 37 -7.68 -11.67 11.64
C ASN A 37 -6.60 -12.77 11.53
N ASN A 38 -5.37 -12.48 11.98
CA ASN A 38 -4.22 -13.39 11.92
C ASN A 38 -3.96 -13.94 10.50
N ARG A 39 -4.20 -13.15 9.47
CA ARG A 39 -3.87 -13.52 8.09
C ARG A 39 -2.35 -13.61 7.94
N VAL A 40 -1.88 -14.72 7.35
CA VAL A 40 -0.46 -15.01 7.13
C VAL A 40 -0.25 -15.35 5.66
N PHE A 41 0.82 -14.79 5.08
CA PHE A 41 1.21 -15.01 3.69
C PHE A 41 2.61 -15.61 3.62
N SER A 42 2.83 -16.54 2.69
CA SER A 42 4.10 -17.27 2.56
C SER A 42 5.18 -16.48 1.81
N ASN A 43 4.77 -15.50 1.01
CA ASN A 43 5.67 -14.66 0.23
C ASN A 43 5.35 -13.20 0.44
N CYS A 44 6.35 -12.37 0.16
CA CYS A 44 6.20 -10.92 0.16
C CYS A 44 7.13 -10.28 -0.88
N SER A 45 6.71 -9.15 -1.43
CA SER A 45 7.52 -8.35 -2.35
C SER A 45 7.31 -6.86 -2.09
N ASP A 46 8.41 -6.15 -1.85
CA ASP A 46 8.45 -4.70 -1.83
C ASP A 46 8.40 -4.18 -3.28
N LEU A 47 7.45 -3.30 -3.58
CA LEU A 47 7.26 -2.77 -4.91
C LEU A 47 8.13 -1.53 -5.13
N PRO A 48 8.59 -1.27 -6.37
CA PRO A 48 9.59 -0.24 -6.64
C PRO A 48 9.09 1.21 -6.47
N LYS A 49 7.81 1.42 -6.20
CA LYS A 49 7.15 2.73 -6.12
C LYS A 49 6.08 2.72 -5.03
N LEU A 50 5.76 3.92 -4.54
CA LEU A 50 4.66 4.20 -3.61
C LEU A 50 4.78 3.56 -2.23
N ASP A 51 5.97 3.10 -1.84
CA ASP A 51 6.20 2.36 -0.58
C ASP A 51 5.15 1.24 -0.40
N ALA A 52 4.89 0.54 -1.51
CA ALA A 52 3.83 -0.44 -1.61
C ALA A 52 4.40 -1.85 -1.42
N HIS A 53 3.61 -2.71 -0.81
CA HIS A 53 4.01 -4.07 -0.47
C HIS A 53 2.94 -5.04 -0.96
N LEU A 54 3.38 -6.17 -1.50
CA LEU A 54 2.50 -7.27 -1.90
C LEU A 54 2.88 -8.53 -1.14
N HIS A 55 2.05 -8.92 -0.19
CA HIS A 55 2.07 -10.22 0.46
C HIS A 55 1.19 -11.18 -0.31
N PHE A 56 1.63 -12.42 -0.49
CA PHE A 56 0.85 -13.41 -1.21
C PHE A 56 1.15 -14.85 -0.82
N THR A 57 0.15 -15.71 -1.02
CA THR A 57 0.27 -17.16 -0.93
C THR A 57 -0.40 -17.75 -2.17
N TYR A 58 0.37 -18.51 -2.96
CA TYR A 58 -0.16 -19.26 -4.09
C TYR A 58 -0.39 -20.72 -3.68
N ASN A 59 -1.60 -21.23 -3.93
CA ASN A 59 -1.95 -22.62 -3.76
C ASN A 59 -2.01 -23.30 -5.14
N ALA A 60 -0.99 -24.08 -5.46
CA ALA A 60 -0.90 -24.76 -6.74
C ALA A 60 -2.01 -25.82 -6.94
N SER A 61 -2.44 -26.48 -5.86
CA SER A 61 -3.42 -27.59 -5.94
C SER A 61 -4.79 -27.17 -6.44
N ASN A 62 -5.20 -25.92 -6.19
CA ASN A 62 -6.47 -25.38 -6.67
C ASN A 62 -6.30 -24.12 -7.55
N SER A 63 -5.05 -23.75 -7.86
CA SER A 63 -4.66 -22.58 -8.64
C SER A 63 -5.19 -21.25 -8.09
N SER A 64 -5.32 -21.11 -6.77
CA SER A 64 -5.75 -19.84 -6.16
C SER A 64 -4.58 -19.01 -5.63
N LEU A 65 -4.68 -17.69 -5.76
CA LEU A 65 -3.76 -16.73 -5.16
C LEU A 65 -4.48 -15.92 -4.08
N SER A 66 -3.97 -15.93 -2.85
CA SER A 66 -4.41 -15.00 -1.79
C SER A 66 -3.39 -13.88 -1.65
N ILE A 67 -3.85 -12.63 -1.56
CA ILE A 67 -3.01 -11.44 -1.50
C ILE A 67 -3.38 -10.51 -0.35
N ALA A 68 -2.39 -9.76 0.12
CA ALA A 68 -2.53 -8.51 0.85
C ALA A 68 -1.66 -7.44 0.18
N PHE A 69 -2.29 -6.46 -0.45
CA PHE A 69 -1.60 -5.33 -1.05
C PHE A 69 -1.74 -4.12 -0.12
N THR A 70 -0.62 -3.56 0.34
CA THR A 70 -0.58 -2.40 1.22
C THR A 70 0.08 -1.23 0.51
N ALA A 71 -0.53 -0.05 0.56
CA ALA A 71 0.07 1.19 0.08
C ALA A 71 -0.51 2.40 0.82
N ALA A 72 0.22 3.51 0.83
CA ALA A 72 -0.36 4.80 1.18
C ALA A 72 -1.16 5.36 -0.02
N PRO A 73 -2.39 5.90 0.19
CA PRO A 73 -3.03 6.73 -0.81
C PRO A 73 -2.15 7.93 -1.17
N ALA A 74 -2.29 8.46 -2.39
CA ALA A 74 -1.67 9.75 -2.73
C ALA A 74 -2.15 10.86 -1.78
N ASP A 75 -1.41 11.96 -1.67
CA ASP A 75 -1.78 13.09 -0.81
C ASP A 75 -3.19 13.62 -1.14
N GLY A 76 -4.07 13.66 -0.13
CA GLY A 76 -5.49 14.00 -0.30
C GLY A 76 -6.32 12.94 -1.04
N GLY A 77 -5.70 11.83 -1.43
CA GLY A 77 -6.31 10.68 -2.07
C GLY A 77 -7.15 9.85 -1.11
N ALA A 78 -8.15 9.18 -1.67
CA ALA A 78 -9.12 8.38 -0.92
C ALA A 78 -9.11 6.90 -1.33
N TRP A 79 -8.09 6.44 -2.04
CA TRP A 79 -8.05 5.06 -2.53
C TRP A 79 -6.62 4.59 -2.82
N VAL A 80 -6.47 3.26 -2.82
CA VAL A 80 -5.31 2.55 -3.39
C VAL A 80 -5.81 1.40 -4.26
N SER A 81 -4.98 0.93 -5.18
CA SER A 81 -5.35 -0.16 -6.08
C SER A 81 -4.19 -1.10 -6.39
N TRP A 82 -4.52 -2.38 -6.57
CA TRP A 82 -3.65 -3.36 -7.20
C TRP A 82 -4.38 -3.99 -8.37
N ALA A 83 -3.71 -4.16 -9.51
CA ALA A 83 -4.35 -4.61 -10.73
C ALA A 83 -3.53 -5.67 -11.46
N ILE A 84 -4.24 -6.57 -12.14
CA ILE A 84 -3.69 -7.60 -13.01
C ILE A 84 -3.99 -7.21 -14.45
N ASN A 85 -3.09 -7.57 -15.35
CA ASN A 85 -3.19 -7.32 -16.79
C ASN A 85 -3.31 -8.65 -17.54
N PRO A 86 -4.53 -9.22 -17.70
CA PRO A 86 -4.67 -10.56 -18.29
C PRO A 86 -4.45 -10.59 -19.80
N THR A 87 -4.64 -9.47 -20.49
CA THR A 87 -4.68 -9.42 -21.96
C THR A 87 -3.59 -8.53 -22.57
N LEU A 88 -3.34 -7.35 -21.99
CA LEU A 88 -2.44 -6.33 -22.53
C LEU A 88 -1.67 -5.63 -21.42
N THR A 89 -0.51 -5.07 -21.74
CA THR A 89 0.27 -4.23 -20.82
C THR A 89 -0.26 -2.79 -20.79
N GLY A 90 -0.36 -2.19 -19.60
CA GLY A 90 -0.83 -0.80 -19.41
C GLY A 90 -2.10 -0.70 -18.57
N MET A 91 -2.56 0.52 -18.29
CA MET A 91 -3.72 0.73 -17.42
C MET A 91 -5.03 0.27 -18.09
N VAL A 92 -5.22 0.58 -19.38
CA VAL A 92 -6.38 0.11 -20.14
C VAL A 92 -6.24 -1.39 -20.39
N GLY A 93 -7.28 -2.15 -20.06
CA GLY A 93 -7.30 -3.61 -20.06
C GLY A 93 -6.90 -4.22 -18.71
N SER A 94 -6.49 -3.41 -17.74
CA SER A 94 -6.22 -3.90 -16.38
C SER A 94 -7.51 -4.21 -15.61
N GLN A 95 -7.42 -5.18 -14.72
CA GLN A 95 -8.50 -5.61 -13.84
C GLN A 95 -8.05 -5.41 -12.40
N ALA A 96 -8.70 -4.47 -11.73
CA ALA A 96 -8.22 -3.87 -10.50
C ALA A 96 -9.07 -4.26 -9.29
N LEU A 97 -8.38 -4.48 -8.17
CA LEU A 97 -8.91 -4.47 -6.83
C LEU A 97 -8.60 -3.10 -6.22
N MET A 98 -9.59 -2.44 -5.63
CA MET A 98 -9.41 -1.11 -5.03
C MET A 98 -9.92 -1.08 -3.60
N ALA A 99 -9.13 -0.49 -2.69
CA ALA A 99 -9.62 -0.02 -1.40
C ALA A 99 -10.03 1.45 -1.56
N LEU A 100 -11.22 1.80 -1.08
CA LEU A 100 -11.77 3.15 -1.14
C LEU A 100 -12.18 3.60 0.25
N LYS A 101 -11.78 4.81 0.62
CA LYS A 101 -12.28 5.54 1.77
C LYS A 101 -13.49 6.36 1.35
N LEU A 102 -14.64 6.04 1.91
CA LEU A 102 -15.88 6.77 1.68
C LEU A 102 -15.90 8.06 2.51
N SER A 103 -16.86 8.94 2.20
CA SER A 103 -17.03 10.24 2.88
C SER A 103 -17.36 10.11 4.37
N ASP A 104 -17.98 9.01 4.77
CA ASP A 104 -18.25 8.67 6.17
C ASP A 104 -17.02 8.09 6.90
N GLY A 105 -15.89 7.95 6.21
CA GLY A 105 -14.64 7.42 6.73
C GLY A 105 -14.51 5.90 6.67
N SER A 106 -15.56 5.18 6.26
CA SER A 106 -15.50 3.73 6.08
C SER A 106 -14.56 3.33 4.94
N ILE A 107 -13.94 2.15 5.09
CA ILE A 107 -13.05 1.57 4.07
C ILE A 107 -13.78 0.40 3.42
N VAL A 108 -13.91 0.44 2.10
CA VAL A 108 -14.56 -0.62 1.31
C VAL A 108 -13.63 -1.13 0.23
N ALA A 109 -13.79 -2.39 -0.15
CA ALA A 109 -13.05 -3.01 -1.24
C ALA A 109 -13.99 -3.29 -2.42
N LYS A 110 -13.55 -2.96 -3.64
CA LYS A 110 -14.35 -3.11 -4.86
C LYS A 110 -13.49 -3.55 -6.05
N THR A 111 -14.14 -4.09 -7.07
CA THR A 111 -13.51 -4.57 -8.31
C THR A 111 -13.83 -3.65 -9.48
N TYR A 112 -12.85 -3.46 -10.38
CA TYR A 112 -12.99 -2.58 -11.54
C TYR A 112 -12.29 -3.17 -12.76
N ASN A 113 -13.04 -3.36 -13.84
CA ASN A 113 -12.49 -3.64 -15.15
C ASN A 113 -12.20 -2.33 -15.89
N ILE A 114 -10.91 -1.98 -15.99
CA ILE A 114 -10.44 -0.70 -16.53
C ILE A 114 -10.38 -0.76 -18.05
N SER A 115 -11.53 -0.61 -18.70
CA SER A 115 -11.65 -0.64 -20.17
C SER A 115 -11.33 0.69 -20.85
N SER A 116 -11.35 1.80 -20.10
CA SER A 116 -11.03 3.15 -20.61
C SER A 116 -10.67 4.11 -19.48
N TYR A 117 -10.08 5.26 -19.80
CA TYR A 117 -9.84 6.35 -18.85
C TYR A 117 -11.08 7.23 -18.57
N ARG A 118 -12.20 7.00 -19.27
CA ARG A 118 -13.37 7.90 -19.22
C ARG A 118 -14.42 7.46 -18.21
N SER A 119 -14.60 6.16 -18.02
CA SER A 119 -15.62 5.60 -17.15
C SER A 119 -15.00 4.50 -16.29
N ILE A 120 -14.69 4.84 -15.05
CA ILE A 120 -14.20 3.90 -14.03
C ILE A 120 -15.40 3.55 -13.16
N VAL A 121 -16.00 2.40 -13.44
CA VAL A 121 -17.19 1.89 -12.75
C VAL A 121 -16.92 0.52 -12.17
N GLU A 122 -17.50 0.28 -10.99
CA GLU A 122 -17.45 -1.02 -10.34
C GLU A 122 -17.98 -2.10 -11.29
N SER A 123 -17.24 -3.18 -11.43
CA SER A 123 -17.55 -4.23 -12.40
C SER A 123 -16.85 -5.53 -12.05
N LYS A 124 -17.47 -6.65 -12.43
CA LYS A 124 -16.89 -7.97 -12.26
C LYS A 124 -15.62 -8.14 -13.11
N LEU A 125 -14.70 -8.94 -12.59
CA LEU A 125 -13.46 -9.32 -13.25
C LEU A 125 -13.67 -10.59 -14.09
N SER A 126 -12.73 -10.91 -14.97
CA SER A 126 -12.75 -12.13 -15.78
C SER A 126 -12.27 -13.38 -15.02
N PHE A 127 -11.84 -13.19 -13.78
CA PHE A 127 -11.43 -14.22 -12.84
C PHE A 127 -12.24 -14.07 -11.55
N ASP A 128 -12.36 -15.16 -10.79
CA ASP A 128 -13.12 -15.16 -9.56
C ASP A 128 -12.36 -14.39 -8.48
N VAL A 129 -13.09 -13.63 -7.67
CA VAL A 129 -12.55 -12.91 -6.51
C VAL A 129 -13.45 -13.17 -5.30
N TRP A 130 -12.86 -13.60 -4.20
CA TRP A 130 -13.56 -13.81 -2.93
C TRP A 130 -12.71 -13.31 -1.76
N ASP A 131 -13.32 -13.27 -0.56
CA ASP A 131 -12.73 -12.70 0.66
C ASP A 131 -12.23 -11.25 0.50
N LEU A 132 -12.79 -10.53 -0.49
CA LEU A 132 -12.41 -9.17 -0.83
C LEU A 132 -12.79 -8.23 0.32
N THR A 133 -11.77 -7.70 0.98
CA THR A 133 -11.91 -6.79 2.12
C THR A 133 -10.81 -5.73 2.06
N ALA A 134 -11.04 -4.58 2.70
CA ALA A 134 -10.02 -3.56 2.83
C ALA A 134 -10.05 -2.96 4.23
N GLU A 135 -8.88 -2.54 4.70
CA GLU A 135 -8.72 -1.83 5.96
C GLU A 135 -7.74 -0.67 5.80
N ALA A 136 -7.79 0.28 6.72
CA ALA A 136 -6.83 1.38 6.78
C ALA A 136 -6.24 1.46 8.18
N SER A 137 -4.92 1.59 8.25
CA SER A 137 -4.18 1.71 9.51
C SER A 137 -2.86 2.45 9.27
N ASN A 138 -2.46 3.29 10.22
CA ASN A 138 -1.18 4.02 10.20
C ASN A 138 -0.90 4.77 8.88
N GLY A 139 -1.95 5.37 8.28
CA GLY A 139 -1.83 6.12 7.02
C GLY A 139 -1.77 5.27 5.74
N THR A 140 -1.79 3.95 5.86
CA THR A 140 -1.85 3.02 4.73
C THR A 140 -3.22 2.38 4.59
N MET A 141 -3.52 1.88 3.40
CA MET A 141 -4.66 1.01 3.12
C MET A 141 -4.15 -0.35 2.67
N THR A 142 -4.80 -1.40 3.15
CA THR A 142 -4.51 -2.78 2.75
C THR A 142 -5.73 -3.39 2.08
N ILE A 143 -5.54 -3.94 0.88
CA ILE A 143 -6.52 -4.73 0.14
C ILE A 143 -6.21 -6.19 0.38
N PHE A 144 -7.20 -6.97 0.80
CA PHE A 144 -7.12 -8.42 0.88
C PHE A 144 -8.08 -9.05 -0.11
N ALA A 145 -7.61 -10.09 -0.79
CA ALA A 145 -8.46 -10.86 -1.69
C ALA A 145 -7.87 -12.25 -1.91
N SER A 146 -8.72 -13.17 -2.35
CA SER A 146 -8.32 -14.39 -3.01
C SER A 146 -8.87 -14.40 -4.43
N LEU A 147 -8.08 -14.91 -5.38
CA LEU A 147 -8.40 -14.89 -6.81
C LEU A 147 -8.02 -16.20 -7.53
N LYS A 148 -8.78 -16.53 -8.58
CA LYS A 148 -8.62 -17.74 -9.40
C LYS A 148 -9.12 -17.55 -10.83
#